data_AF-A0A5N6R776-F1
#
_entry.id   AF-A0A5N6R776-F1
#
_cell.length_a   1.000
_cell.length_b   1.000
_cell.length_c   1.000
_cell.angle_alpha   90.00
_cell.angle_beta   90.00
_cell.angle_gamma   90.00
#
_symmetry.space_group_name_H-M   'P 1'
#
loop_
_entity.id
_entity.type
_entity.pdbx_description
1 polymer ?
#
loop_
_entity_poly.entity_id
_entity_poly.type
_entity_poly.pdbx_seq_one_letter_code
_entity_poly.pdbx_strand_id
1 'polypeptide(L)'
;MEKSTKPIHVRRKFETHERKLQRGRDVQMKEMVFQREEEENRKRIMRSTTNLPRAPDHYTFQINNFSLLLGMKEEKCDSRQFEVGGYQWRLVLYPNGKKNSNGNGHISLYLAIATTKDFQLGWEVNANIKFFVFDQIRDKYLCIQDANVRVRRFHKFKIEWGFAQLLSHKTLNDSSNGYLVDDTCVFGVEVLVSKGPCKGECLSMINEPQRNYFTWKIDNFTALKDKDYASEQFTVEGQRWKLKLYPNGLGTGADICLSLFLMSLGDSEIISPNRKVYAKYNFRIRNQINSNHYDKIVESWFSDPNNSYGVNKFLSLRDLKDTSTGYLVGDVLFIECKIDVISVVKDLSSN
;
A
#
# COMPACT_ATOMS: atom_id res chain seq x y z
N MET A 1 35.10 33.64 -27.85
CA MET A 1 33.90 32.76 -27.76
C MET A 1 33.52 32.63 -26.31
N GLU A 2 32.66 33.52 -25.82
CA GLU A 2 32.17 33.53 -24.45
C GLU A 2 31.01 32.53 -24.31
N LYS A 3 31.20 31.48 -23.49
CA LYS A 3 30.10 30.58 -23.11
C LYS A 3 29.41 31.15 -21.87
N SER A 4 28.24 31.73 -22.08
CA SER A 4 27.32 32.21 -21.05
C SER A 4 26.81 31.05 -20.19
N THR A 5 27.24 31.00 -18.94
CA THR A 5 26.71 30.12 -17.89
C THR A 5 25.49 30.79 -17.26
N LYS A 6 24.27 30.32 -17.55
CA LYS A 6 23.07 30.76 -16.82
C LYS A 6 23.07 30.14 -15.40
N PRO A 7 22.73 30.90 -14.34
CA PRO A 7 22.89 30.46 -12.96
C PRO A 7 21.78 29.50 -12.49
N ILE A 8 22.19 28.47 -11.75
CA ILE A 8 21.41 27.34 -11.18
C ILE A 8 20.24 27.79 -10.28
N HIS A 9 20.24 29.05 -9.81
CA HIS A 9 19.22 29.60 -8.93
C HIS A 9 17.87 29.89 -9.62
N VAL A 10 17.87 30.14 -10.94
CA VAL A 10 16.63 30.40 -11.71
C VAL A 10 15.87 29.09 -11.97
N ARG A 11 16.58 27.98 -12.22
CA ARG A 11 15.98 26.65 -12.45
C ARG A 11 15.16 26.14 -11.27
N ARG A 12 15.68 26.29 -10.03
CA ARG A 12 14.97 25.85 -8.81
C ARG A 12 13.67 26.61 -8.55
N LYS A 13 13.64 27.94 -8.81
CA LYS A 13 12.42 28.75 -8.65
C LYS A 13 11.35 28.40 -9.69
N PHE A 14 11.74 28.17 -10.93
CA PHE A 14 10.82 27.73 -12.00
C PHE A 14 10.22 26.34 -11.71
N GLU A 15 11.02 25.36 -11.31
CA GLU A 15 10.52 24.02 -10.95
C GLU A 15 9.53 24.07 -9.76
N THR A 16 9.76 24.93 -8.77
CA THR A 16 8.80 25.11 -7.65
C THR A 16 7.52 25.82 -8.06
N HIS A 17 7.57 26.70 -9.06
CA HIS A 17 6.38 27.42 -9.56
C HIS A 17 5.55 26.50 -10.47
N GLU A 18 6.19 25.75 -11.37
CA GLU A 18 5.52 24.74 -12.21
C GLU A 18 4.89 23.62 -11.38
N ARG A 19 5.55 23.12 -10.32
CA ARG A 19 4.94 22.14 -9.40
C ARG A 19 3.73 22.71 -8.66
N LYS A 20 3.73 24.01 -8.34
CA LYS A 20 2.57 24.68 -7.73
C LYS A 20 1.43 24.89 -8.72
N LEU A 21 1.73 25.27 -9.97
CA LEU A 21 0.74 25.37 -11.05
C LEU A 21 0.15 24.02 -11.42
N GLN A 22 0.96 22.97 -11.47
CA GLN A 22 0.51 21.61 -11.75
C GLN A 22 -0.39 21.10 -10.62
N ARG A 23 -0.01 21.31 -9.35
CA ARG A 23 -0.89 21.02 -8.21
C ARG A 23 -2.19 21.82 -8.26
N GLY A 24 -2.16 23.09 -8.65
CA GLY A 24 -3.35 23.92 -8.82
C GLY A 24 -4.29 23.37 -9.91
N ARG A 25 -3.74 22.98 -11.06
CA ARG A 25 -4.49 22.35 -12.16
C ARG A 25 -5.05 20.99 -11.76
N ASP A 26 -4.29 20.17 -11.05
CA ASP A 26 -4.74 18.85 -10.58
C ASP A 26 -5.88 18.97 -9.55
N VAL A 27 -5.82 19.96 -8.65
CA VAL A 27 -6.90 20.25 -7.69
C VAL A 27 -8.16 20.72 -8.43
N GLN A 28 -8.02 21.65 -9.36
CA GLN A 28 -9.13 22.19 -10.13
C GLN A 28 -9.77 21.14 -11.05
N MET A 29 -8.97 20.24 -11.64
CA MET A 29 -9.46 19.11 -12.43
C MET A 29 -10.22 18.10 -11.56
N LYS A 30 -9.72 17.79 -10.35
CA LYS A 30 -10.42 16.93 -9.39
C LYS A 30 -11.75 17.54 -8.94
N GLU A 31 -11.80 18.85 -8.73
CA GLU A 31 -13.02 19.56 -8.33
C GLU A 31 -14.05 19.60 -9.47
N MET A 32 -13.62 19.79 -10.73
CA MET A 32 -14.49 19.68 -11.90
C MET A 32 -15.03 18.26 -12.10
N VAL A 33 -14.22 17.21 -11.89
CA VAL A 33 -14.67 15.81 -11.95
C VAL A 33 -15.69 15.52 -10.85
N PHE A 34 -15.42 15.99 -9.63
CA PHE A 34 -16.35 15.88 -8.50
C PHE A 34 -17.70 16.54 -8.80
N GLN A 35 -17.70 17.75 -9.36
CA GLN A 35 -18.95 18.46 -9.71
C GLN A 35 -19.73 17.75 -10.83
N ARG A 36 -19.04 17.17 -11.83
CA ARG A 36 -19.67 16.36 -12.88
C ARG A 36 -20.31 15.07 -12.34
N GLU A 37 -19.66 14.38 -11.41
CA GLU A 37 -20.22 13.19 -10.76
C GLU A 37 -21.47 13.50 -9.94
N GLU A 38 -21.47 14.61 -9.20
CA GLU A 38 -22.65 15.09 -8.44
C GLU A 38 -23.80 15.53 -9.38
N GLU A 39 -23.49 16.05 -10.57
CA GLU A 39 -24.48 16.42 -11.59
C GLU A 39 -25.08 15.21 -12.32
N GLU A 40 -24.29 14.16 -12.60
CA GLU A 40 -24.82 12.89 -13.10
C GLU A 40 -25.70 12.17 -12.07
N ASN A 41 -25.34 12.22 -10.78
CA ASN A 41 -26.14 11.65 -9.69
C ASN A 41 -27.59 12.19 -9.68
N ARG A 42 -27.82 13.45 -10.10
CA ARG A 42 -29.17 14.06 -10.13
C ARG A 42 -30.12 13.38 -11.11
N LYS A 43 -29.61 12.86 -12.23
CA LYS A 43 -30.47 12.31 -13.31
C LYS A 43 -30.93 10.88 -13.03
N ARG A 44 -30.51 10.25 -11.93
CA ARG A 44 -30.60 8.78 -11.73
C ARG A 44 -30.85 8.34 -10.28
N ILE A 45 -31.65 9.09 -9.52
CA ILE A 45 -32.10 8.66 -8.18
C ILE A 45 -33.32 7.76 -8.33
N MET A 46 -33.25 6.54 -7.80
CA MET A 46 -34.41 5.64 -7.73
C MET A 46 -35.06 5.79 -6.35
N ARG A 47 -36.36 6.06 -6.35
CA ARG A 47 -37.21 6.10 -5.16
C ARG A 47 -38.22 4.98 -5.26
N SER A 48 -38.29 4.11 -4.26
CA SER A 48 -39.28 3.04 -4.19
C SER A 48 -39.82 2.89 -2.78
N THR A 49 -41.11 2.62 -2.67
CA THR A 49 -41.72 2.27 -1.39
C THR A 49 -41.53 0.77 -1.16
N THR A 50 -41.03 0.42 0.01
CA THR A 50 -40.90 -0.99 0.41
C THR A 50 -42.28 -1.57 0.70
N ASN A 51 -42.56 -2.78 0.17
CA ASN A 51 -43.83 -3.49 0.40
C ASN A 51 -43.83 -4.33 1.68
N LEU A 52 -42.72 -4.33 2.43
CA LEU A 52 -42.52 -5.09 3.67
C LEU A 52 -42.08 -4.12 4.78
N PRO A 53 -42.63 -4.23 6.01
CA PRO A 53 -42.23 -3.43 7.17
C PRO A 53 -40.89 -3.93 7.71
N ARG A 54 -39.83 -3.87 6.90
CA ARG A 54 -38.48 -4.23 7.32
C ARG A 54 -37.71 -2.96 7.62
N ALA A 55 -37.32 -2.79 8.88
CA ALA A 55 -36.40 -1.74 9.29
C ALA A 55 -35.08 -1.85 8.50
N PRO A 56 -34.36 -0.74 8.26
CA PRO A 56 -33.06 -0.75 7.61
C PRO A 56 -32.12 -1.73 8.32
N ASP A 57 -31.43 -2.58 7.56
CA ASP A 57 -30.66 -3.69 8.14
C ASP A 57 -29.48 -3.26 9.04
N HIS A 58 -28.99 -2.02 8.94
CA HIS A 58 -27.72 -1.63 9.59
C HIS A 58 -27.83 -0.52 10.62
N TYR A 59 -28.49 0.61 10.30
CA TYR A 59 -28.57 1.71 11.25
C TYR A 59 -29.81 2.58 11.02
N THR A 60 -30.43 2.99 12.13
CA THR A 60 -31.57 3.91 12.17
C THR A 60 -31.22 5.13 13.02
N PHE A 61 -31.51 6.32 12.51
CA PHE A 61 -31.30 7.60 13.15
C PHE A 61 -32.64 8.32 13.32
N GLN A 62 -33.19 8.20 14.53
CA GLN A 62 -34.39 8.91 14.95
C GLN A 62 -34.02 10.26 15.55
N ILE A 63 -34.79 11.27 15.17
CA ILE A 63 -34.67 12.63 15.66
C ILE A 63 -36.04 13.07 16.16
N ASN A 64 -36.10 13.41 17.44
CA ASN A 64 -37.26 14.05 18.05
C ASN A 64 -37.05 15.57 18.03
N ASN A 65 -38.16 16.32 18.03
CA ASN A 65 -38.17 17.77 17.94
C ASN A 65 -37.42 18.31 16.69
N PHE A 66 -37.68 17.72 15.52
CA PHE A 66 -36.98 18.00 14.27
C PHE A 66 -37.03 19.48 13.87
N SER A 67 -38.13 20.17 14.19
CA SER A 67 -38.28 21.60 13.94
C SER A 67 -37.20 22.45 14.62
N LEU A 68 -36.67 22.02 15.77
CA LEU A 68 -35.55 22.70 16.42
C LEU A 68 -34.25 22.58 15.61
N LEU A 69 -34.00 21.43 14.96
CA LEU A 69 -32.83 21.24 14.11
C LEU A 69 -32.84 22.15 12.87
N LEU A 70 -34.02 22.44 12.32
CA LEU A 70 -34.16 23.36 11.19
C LEU A 70 -33.74 24.80 11.57
N GLY A 71 -33.88 25.18 12.85
CA GLY A 71 -33.54 26.51 13.36
C GLY A 71 -32.10 26.66 13.88
N MET A 72 -31.29 25.59 13.91
CA MET A 72 -29.92 25.64 14.43
C MET A 72 -28.96 26.38 13.49
N LYS A 73 -27.89 26.93 14.07
CA LYS A 73 -26.81 27.61 13.30
C LYS A 73 -25.92 26.59 12.60
N GLU A 74 -25.72 25.44 13.22
CA GLU A 74 -24.95 24.32 12.69
C GLU A 74 -25.63 23.76 11.44
N GLU A 75 -24.89 23.67 10.34
CA GLU A 75 -25.43 23.22 9.05
C GLU A 75 -25.77 21.72 9.04
N LYS A 76 -25.20 20.94 9.97
CA LYS A 76 -25.30 19.49 9.97
C LYS A 76 -25.37 18.87 11.37
N CYS A 77 -25.93 17.67 11.42
CA CYS A 77 -26.02 16.82 12.59
C CYS A 77 -25.45 15.42 12.26
N ASP A 78 -24.55 14.91 13.09
CA ASP A 78 -23.92 13.60 12.91
C ASP A 78 -24.59 12.56 13.84
N SER A 79 -24.79 11.34 13.34
CA SER A 79 -25.23 10.22 14.17
C SER A 79 -24.09 9.65 15.03
N ARG A 80 -24.43 8.69 15.90
CA ARG A 80 -23.42 7.80 16.50
C ARG A 80 -22.72 6.98 15.42
N GLN A 81 -21.54 6.49 15.76
CA GLN A 81 -20.77 5.59 14.91
C GLN A 81 -21.34 4.17 14.98
N PHE A 82 -21.30 3.45 13.86
CA PHE A 82 -21.74 2.06 13.77
C PHE A 82 -20.85 1.28 12.80
N GLU A 83 -20.67 -0.01 13.06
CA GLU A 83 -19.77 -0.86 12.28
C GLU A 83 -20.52 -1.64 11.20
N VAL A 84 -20.03 -1.58 9.97
CA VAL A 84 -20.48 -2.45 8.87
C VAL A 84 -19.28 -2.85 8.02
N GLY A 85 -19.11 -4.15 7.79
CA GLY A 85 -18.03 -4.68 6.96
C GLY A 85 -16.62 -4.41 7.51
N GLY A 86 -16.46 -4.25 8.83
CA GLY A 86 -15.18 -3.93 9.47
C GLY A 86 -14.77 -2.45 9.37
N TYR A 87 -15.69 -1.57 8.97
CA TYR A 87 -15.46 -0.12 8.90
C TYR A 87 -16.43 0.61 9.80
N GLN A 88 -15.95 1.68 10.45
CA GLN A 88 -16.77 2.56 11.29
C GLN A 88 -17.40 3.66 10.44
N TRP A 89 -18.73 3.69 10.41
CA TRP A 89 -19.54 4.62 9.63
C TRP A 89 -20.33 5.56 10.54
N ARG A 90 -20.82 6.67 9.98
CA ARG A 90 -21.80 7.57 10.59
C ARG A 90 -22.70 8.20 9.54
N LEU A 91 -23.93 8.51 9.91
CA LEU A 91 -24.81 9.35 9.12
C LEU A 91 -24.52 10.83 9.39
N VAL A 92 -24.55 11.62 8.32
CA VAL A 92 -24.37 13.07 8.33
C VAL A 92 -25.61 13.68 7.69
N LEU A 93 -26.46 14.27 8.52
CA LEU A 93 -27.71 14.90 8.13
C LEU A 93 -27.50 16.42 7.97
N TYR A 94 -28.00 16.99 6.89
CA TYR A 94 -28.11 18.43 6.69
C TYR A 94 -29.61 18.79 6.63
N PRO A 95 -30.23 19.23 7.74
CA PRO A 95 -31.67 19.46 7.82
C PRO A 95 -32.17 20.51 6.80
N ASN A 96 -31.36 21.54 6.55
CA ASN A 96 -31.63 22.61 5.58
C ASN A 96 -30.92 22.40 4.23
N GLY A 97 -30.36 21.21 4.04
CA GLY A 97 -29.64 20.84 2.85
C GLY A 97 -28.18 21.31 2.85
N LYS A 98 -27.32 20.57 2.17
CA LYS A 98 -25.90 20.89 2.03
C LYS A 98 -25.71 21.99 0.98
N LYS A 99 -25.27 23.18 1.42
CA LYS A 99 -25.22 24.39 0.58
C LYS A 99 -24.34 24.22 -0.65
N ASN A 100 -23.16 23.63 -0.47
CA ASN A 100 -22.17 23.42 -1.55
C ASN A 100 -22.52 22.25 -2.48
N SER A 101 -23.73 21.70 -2.40
CA SER A 101 -24.17 20.56 -3.21
C SER A 101 -25.57 20.75 -3.78
N ASN A 102 -26.05 22.01 -3.88
CA ASN A 102 -27.40 22.35 -4.36
C ASN A 102 -28.52 21.69 -3.53
N GLY A 103 -28.31 21.54 -2.21
CA GLY A 103 -29.29 20.92 -1.30
C GLY A 103 -30.42 21.86 -0.84
N ASN A 104 -30.41 23.13 -1.22
CA ASN A 104 -31.35 24.13 -0.71
C ASN A 104 -32.82 23.68 -0.87
N GLY A 105 -33.63 23.90 0.18
CA GLY A 105 -35.04 23.51 0.23
C GLY A 105 -35.30 22.00 0.38
N HIS A 106 -34.25 21.22 0.61
CA HIS A 106 -34.30 19.78 0.81
C HIS A 106 -33.52 19.39 2.07
N ILE A 107 -33.87 18.24 2.62
CA ILE A 107 -33.00 17.52 3.54
C ILE A 107 -31.93 16.80 2.71
N SER A 108 -30.66 16.93 3.12
CA SER A 108 -29.59 16.08 2.59
C SER A 108 -29.15 15.05 3.61
N LEU A 109 -28.83 13.84 3.16
CA LEU A 109 -28.30 12.78 4.01
C LEU A 109 -27.12 12.10 3.34
N TYR A 110 -26.07 11.91 4.11
CA TYR A 110 -24.82 11.31 3.68
C TYR A 110 -24.40 10.21 4.66
N LEU A 111 -23.67 9.23 4.13
CA LEU A 111 -22.91 8.26 4.88
C LEU A 111 -21.45 8.66 4.82
N ALA A 112 -20.77 8.71 5.97
CA ALA A 112 -19.35 9.04 6.06
C ALA A 112 -18.59 7.97 6.85
N ILE A 113 -17.33 7.74 6.47
CA ILE A 113 -16.41 6.95 7.29
C ILE A 113 -15.98 7.80 8.50
N ALA A 114 -16.16 7.26 9.71
CA ALA A 114 -15.93 7.98 10.96
C ALA A 114 -14.46 7.97 11.40
N THR A 115 -13.74 6.87 11.18
CA THR A 115 -12.35 6.71 11.60
C THR A 115 -11.47 6.32 10.41
N THR A 116 -10.44 7.11 10.14
CA THR A 116 -9.48 6.90 9.05
C THR A 116 -8.03 6.87 9.52
N LYS A 117 -7.80 6.99 10.85
CA LYS A 117 -6.46 7.12 11.45
C LYS A 117 -5.63 5.84 11.32
N ASP A 118 -6.30 4.69 11.32
CA ASP A 118 -5.64 3.38 11.26
C ASP A 118 -5.50 2.85 9.83
N PHE A 119 -5.94 3.61 8.83
CA PHE A 119 -5.85 3.18 7.44
C PHE A 119 -4.49 3.51 6.83
N GLN A 120 -3.90 2.52 6.15
CA GLN A 120 -2.67 2.69 5.39
C GLN A 120 -2.82 3.76 4.29
N LEU A 121 -1.69 4.33 3.87
CA LEU A 121 -1.67 5.33 2.81
C LEU A 121 -2.24 4.72 1.51
N GLY A 122 -3.31 5.32 0.97
CA GLY A 122 -3.95 4.84 -0.27
C GLY A 122 -5.11 3.87 -0.07
N TRP A 123 -5.66 3.76 1.16
CA TRP A 123 -6.86 2.98 1.42
C TRP A 123 -8.04 3.39 0.51
N GLU A 124 -8.81 2.39 0.10
CA GLU A 124 -10.07 2.56 -0.60
C GLU A 124 -11.10 1.59 -0.01
N VAL A 125 -12.32 2.07 0.24
CA VAL A 125 -13.46 1.25 0.63
C VAL A 125 -14.55 1.41 -0.41
N ASN A 126 -15.01 0.31 -0.98
CA ASN A 126 -16.06 0.31 -1.98
C ASN A 126 -17.36 -0.17 -1.33
N ALA A 127 -18.44 0.60 -1.41
CA ALA A 127 -19.71 0.23 -0.80
C ALA A 127 -20.93 0.69 -1.61
N ASN A 128 -21.97 -0.14 -1.62
CA ASN A 128 -23.31 0.24 -2.06
C ASN A 128 -24.10 0.80 -0.88
N ILE A 129 -24.85 1.86 -1.11
CA ILE A 129 -25.57 2.60 -0.07
C ILE A 129 -27.03 2.73 -0.45
N LYS A 130 -27.92 2.41 0.49
CA LYS A 130 -29.35 2.72 0.39
C LYS A 130 -29.74 3.54 1.61
N PHE A 131 -30.47 4.63 1.40
CA PHE A 131 -31.04 5.42 2.48
C PHE A 131 -32.53 5.16 2.57
N PHE A 132 -33.07 5.30 3.78
CA PHE A 132 -34.47 5.10 4.06
C PHE A 132 -35.04 6.28 4.83
N VAL A 133 -36.29 6.63 4.56
CA VAL A 133 -37.08 7.55 5.39
C VAL A 133 -38.35 6.82 5.82
N PHE A 134 -38.64 6.81 7.11
CA PHE A 134 -39.77 6.08 7.66
C PHE A 134 -41.08 6.86 7.47
N ASP A 135 -42.05 6.24 6.80
CA ASP A 135 -43.46 6.64 6.79
C ASP A 135 -44.13 6.01 8.02
N GLN A 136 -44.28 6.83 9.07
CA GLN A 136 -44.81 6.43 10.36
C GLN A 136 -46.31 6.16 10.35
N ILE A 137 -47.03 6.60 9.31
CA ILE A 137 -48.49 6.41 9.19
C ILE A 137 -48.78 5.04 8.58
N ARG A 138 -48.02 4.65 7.55
CA ARG A 138 -48.24 3.41 6.80
C ARG A 138 -47.35 2.26 7.25
N ASP A 139 -46.47 2.50 8.22
CA ASP A 139 -45.45 1.56 8.70
C ASP A 139 -44.58 1.02 7.55
N LYS A 140 -44.05 1.94 6.75
CA LYS A 140 -43.27 1.64 5.54
C LYS A 140 -42.04 2.53 5.42
N TYR A 141 -41.09 2.13 4.59
CA TYR A 141 -39.93 2.95 4.29
C TYR A 141 -39.90 3.39 2.83
N LEU A 142 -39.65 4.69 2.63
CA LEU A 142 -39.19 5.24 1.36
C LEU A 142 -37.72 4.89 1.19
N CYS A 143 -37.41 3.98 0.27
CA CYS A 143 -36.05 3.62 -0.11
C CYS A 143 -35.53 4.57 -1.19
N ILE A 144 -34.32 5.10 -0.98
CA ILE A 144 -33.63 6.02 -1.86
C ILE A 144 -32.23 5.47 -2.14
N GLN A 145 -31.98 5.14 -3.40
CA GLN A 145 -30.70 4.60 -3.84
C GLN A 145 -30.34 5.09 -5.26
N ASP A 146 -29.11 4.84 -5.67
CA ASP A 146 -28.67 5.07 -7.05
C ASP A 146 -29.35 4.07 -8.00
N ALA A 147 -29.93 4.54 -9.10
CA ALA A 147 -30.66 3.71 -10.06
C ALA A 147 -29.77 2.64 -10.73
N ASN A 148 -28.45 2.86 -10.82
CA ASN A 148 -27.53 1.88 -11.40
C ASN A 148 -26.84 1.00 -10.35
N VAL A 149 -27.21 1.12 -9.06
CA VAL A 149 -26.54 0.42 -7.95
C VAL A 149 -25.01 0.65 -8.00
N ARG A 150 -24.60 1.91 -8.22
CA ARG A 150 -23.18 2.28 -8.32
C ARG A 150 -22.49 2.05 -6.98
N VAL A 151 -21.40 1.29 -7.03
CA VAL A 151 -20.47 1.12 -5.91
C VAL A 151 -19.76 2.45 -5.66
N ARG A 152 -19.91 3.00 -4.46
CA ARG A 152 -19.28 4.24 -4.04
C ARG A 152 -17.90 3.96 -3.47
N ARG A 153 -16.89 4.62 -4.05
CA ARG A 153 -15.52 4.52 -3.60
C ARG A 153 -15.22 5.60 -2.56
N PHE A 154 -14.97 5.18 -1.34
CA PHE A 154 -14.48 6.00 -0.25
C PHE A 154 -12.96 5.95 -0.23
N HIS A 155 -12.31 7.09 -0.05
CA HIS A 155 -10.86 7.20 0.09
C HIS A 155 -10.51 8.50 0.81
N LYS A 156 -9.21 8.74 1.04
CA LYS A 156 -8.70 9.89 1.80
C LYS A 156 -9.27 11.27 1.39
N PHE A 157 -9.63 11.46 0.12
CA PHE A 157 -10.15 12.73 -0.39
C PHE A 157 -11.68 12.74 -0.60
N LYS A 158 -12.34 11.59 -0.45
CA LYS A 158 -13.80 11.43 -0.60
C LYS A 158 -14.26 10.43 0.45
N ILE A 159 -14.53 10.94 1.65
CA ILE A 159 -14.92 10.12 2.81
C ILE A 159 -16.43 10.06 3.02
N GLU A 160 -17.21 10.78 2.21
CA GLU A 160 -18.66 10.90 2.34
C GLU A 160 -19.37 10.76 0.99
N TRP A 161 -20.48 10.01 1.00
CA TRP A 161 -21.36 9.80 -0.15
C TRP A 161 -22.82 9.84 0.30
N GLY A 162 -23.69 10.46 -0.51
CA GLY A 162 -25.07 10.70 -0.11
C GLY A 162 -25.87 11.42 -1.18
N PHE A 163 -27.04 11.92 -0.78
CA PHE A 163 -27.95 12.67 -1.65
C PHE A 163 -28.16 14.08 -1.11
N ALA A 164 -27.77 15.08 -1.90
CA ALA A 164 -28.00 16.48 -1.56
C ALA A 164 -29.49 16.84 -1.52
N GLN A 165 -30.31 16.20 -2.36
CA GLN A 165 -31.76 16.38 -2.43
C GLN A 165 -32.45 15.05 -2.11
N LEU A 166 -32.26 14.56 -0.88
CA LEU A 166 -32.84 13.29 -0.45
C LEU A 166 -34.38 13.41 -0.43
N LEU A 167 -34.89 14.37 0.35
CA LEU A 167 -36.31 14.61 0.58
C LEU A 167 -36.58 16.12 0.60
N SER A 168 -37.58 16.61 -0.15
CA SER A 168 -37.92 18.04 -0.13
C SER A 168 -38.62 18.42 1.18
N HIS A 169 -38.43 19.66 1.64
CA HIS A 169 -39.17 20.16 2.81
C HIS A 169 -40.69 20.12 2.60
N LYS A 170 -41.16 20.37 1.37
CA LYS A 170 -42.57 20.25 1.02
C LYS A 170 -43.10 18.82 1.26
N THR A 171 -42.35 17.81 0.83
CA THR A 171 -42.72 16.40 1.01
C THR A 171 -42.65 15.97 2.47
N LEU A 172 -41.64 16.43 3.21
CA LEU A 172 -41.49 16.15 4.64
C LEU A 172 -42.66 16.71 5.46
N ASN A 173 -43.03 17.97 5.21
CA ASN A 173 -44.03 18.71 5.99
C ASN A 173 -45.48 18.40 5.59
N ASP A 174 -45.68 17.67 4.49
CA ASP A 174 -47.00 17.17 4.12
C ASP A 174 -47.35 15.96 4.99
N SER A 175 -48.27 16.20 5.94
CA SER A 175 -48.69 15.23 6.95
C SER A 175 -49.26 13.95 6.35
N SER A 176 -49.76 13.97 5.11
CA SER A 176 -50.25 12.76 4.43
C SER A 176 -49.14 11.77 4.09
N ASN A 177 -47.88 12.21 4.05
CA ASN A 177 -46.73 11.36 3.73
C ASN A 177 -46.13 10.63 4.94
N GLY A 178 -46.44 11.04 6.17
CA GLY A 178 -46.03 10.34 7.40
C GLY A 178 -44.54 10.40 7.76
N TYR A 179 -43.73 11.22 7.07
CA TYR A 179 -42.28 11.33 7.33
C TYR A 179 -41.94 12.17 8.56
N LEU A 180 -42.84 13.08 8.97
CA LEU A 180 -42.74 13.90 10.17
C LEU A 180 -44.04 13.75 10.96
N VAL A 181 -44.00 13.01 12.07
CA VAL A 181 -45.13 12.75 12.96
C VAL A 181 -44.69 13.12 14.37
N ASP A 182 -45.48 13.90 15.10
CA ASP A 182 -45.14 14.39 16.45
C ASP A 182 -43.74 15.03 16.52
N ASP A 183 -43.42 15.87 15.53
CA ASP A 183 -42.10 16.50 15.32
C ASP A 183 -40.93 15.51 15.33
N THR A 184 -41.20 14.25 14.98
CA THR A 184 -40.24 13.15 14.97
C THR A 184 -40.04 12.63 13.55
N CYS A 185 -38.78 12.48 13.16
CA CYS A 185 -38.37 11.94 11.86
C CYS A 185 -37.36 10.81 12.05
N VAL A 186 -37.44 9.78 11.21
CA VAL A 186 -36.59 8.60 11.30
C VAL A 186 -35.93 8.32 9.95
N PHE A 187 -34.60 8.36 9.94
CA PHE A 187 -33.77 8.04 8.79
C PHE A 187 -33.09 6.69 8.96
N GLY A 188 -32.87 5.98 7.88
CA GLY A 188 -32.24 4.67 7.87
C GLY A 188 -31.14 4.53 6.83
N VAL A 189 -30.25 3.58 7.01
CA VAL A 189 -29.24 3.24 6.02
C VAL A 189 -28.92 1.76 5.97
N GLU A 190 -28.70 1.26 4.76
CA GLU A 190 -28.07 -0.03 4.49
C GLU A 190 -26.76 0.17 3.74
N VAL A 191 -25.72 -0.51 4.21
CA VAL A 191 -24.37 -0.42 3.64
C VAL A 191 -23.94 -1.82 3.23
N LEU A 192 -23.68 -2.04 1.95
CA LEU A 192 -23.08 -3.29 1.46
C LEU A 192 -21.64 -2.99 1.05
N VAL A 193 -20.68 -3.38 1.89
CA VAL A 193 -19.26 -3.21 1.63
C VAL A 193 -18.78 -4.28 0.64
N SER A 194 -18.28 -3.84 -0.51
CA SER A 194 -17.68 -4.69 -1.53
C SER A 194 -16.22 -4.97 -1.16
N LYS A 195 -15.97 -6.00 -0.33
CA LYS A 195 -14.63 -6.56 -0.13
C LYS A 195 -14.30 -7.46 -1.33
N GLY A 196 -13.61 -6.92 -2.34
CA GLY A 196 -12.92 -7.78 -3.31
C GLY A 196 -11.73 -8.43 -2.62
N PRO A 197 -11.43 -9.73 -2.82
CA PRO A 197 -10.22 -10.35 -2.29
C PRO A 197 -9.01 -9.82 -3.06
N CYS A 198 -8.55 -8.62 -2.71
CA CYS A 198 -7.32 -8.07 -3.24
C CYS A 198 -6.17 -8.82 -2.55
N LYS A 199 -5.69 -9.89 -3.19
CA LYS A 199 -4.41 -10.50 -2.81
C LYS A 199 -3.31 -9.62 -3.39
N GLY A 200 -2.57 -8.95 -2.51
CA GLY A 200 -1.43 -8.13 -2.88
C GLY A 200 -0.18 -8.56 -2.12
N GLU A 201 0.98 -8.17 -2.62
CA GLU A 201 2.26 -8.37 -1.94
C GLU A 201 3.05 -7.06 -1.90
N CYS A 202 3.90 -6.91 -0.89
CA CYS A 202 4.78 -5.77 -0.69
C CYS A 202 6.24 -6.24 -0.82
N LEU A 203 6.92 -5.76 -1.86
CA LEU A 203 8.37 -5.92 -2.03
C LEU A 203 9.10 -4.81 -1.27
N SER A 204 9.88 -5.18 -0.26
CA SER A 204 10.74 -4.29 0.53
C SER A 204 12.20 -4.48 0.14
N MET A 205 12.90 -3.39 -0.15
CA MET A 205 14.35 -3.38 -0.38
C MET A 205 15.04 -2.94 0.90
N ILE A 206 15.60 -3.90 1.64
CA ILE A 206 16.28 -3.65 2.91
C ILE A 206 17.73 -3.29 2.61
N ASN A 207 18.10 -2.05 2.91
CA ASN A 207 19.49 -1.60 2.91
C ASN A 207 20.13 -1.91 4.27
N GLU A 208 21.32 -2.50 4.25
CA GLU A 208 22.06 -2.95 5.45
C GLU A 208 21.24 -3.86 6.37
N PRO A 209 20.87 -5.07 5.90
CA PRO A 209 20.09 -6.01 6.69
C PRO A 209 20.79 -6.44 7.99
N GLN A 210 20.03 -6.99 8.94
CA GLN A 210 20.63 -7.45 10.19
C GLN A 210 21.52 -8.69 9.96
N ARG A 211 22.66 -8.75 10.67
CA ARG A 211 23.64 -9.85 10.59
C ARG A 211 24.07 -10.15 9.14
N ASN A 212 24.22 -9.09 8.34
CA ASN A 212 24.49 -9.19 6.91
C ASN A 212 25.92 -9.58 6.53
N TYR A 213 26.70 -10.14 7.45
CA TYR A 213 28.12 -10.39 7.24
C TYR A 213 28.47 -11.81 7.68
N PHE A 214 29.16 -12.52 6.79
CA PHE A 214 29.59 -13.89 7.00
C PHE A 214 31.09 -14.02 6.69
N THR A 215 31.80 -14.79 7.52
CA THR A 215 33.23 -15.10 7.33
C THR A 215 33.41 -16.61 7.26
N TRP A 216 34.08 -17.06 6.22
CA TRP A 216 34.48 -18.44 6.02
C TRP A 216 36.00 -18.56 6.09
N LYS A 217 36.47 -19.25 7.12
CA LYS A 217 37.87 -19.64 7.27
C LYS A 217 38.08 -21.01 6.64
N ILE A 218 39.09 -21.13 5.79
CA ILE A 218 39.51 -22.38 5.16
C ILE A 218 40.92 -22.68 5.61
N ASP A 219 41.08 -23.77 6.35
CA ASP A 219 42.38 -24.30 6.75
C ASP A 219 42.89 -25.33 5.72
N ASN A 220 44.21 -25.44 5.58
CA ASN A 220 44.87 -26.34 4.62
C ASN A 220 44.38 -26.15 3.17
N PHE A 221 44.30 -24.90 2.70
CA PHE A 221 43.76 -24.56 1.39
C PHE A 221 44.44 -25.33 0.24
N THR A 222 45.76 -25.53 0.32
CA THR A 222 46.51 -26.28 -0.71
C THR A 222 46.17 -27.78 -0.77
N ALA A 223 45.54 -28.33 0.27
CA ALA A 223 45.11 -29.72 0.32
C ALA A 223 43.74 -29.97 -0.33
N LEU A 224 43.03 -28.92 -0.75
CA LEU A 224 41.74 -29.02 -1.44
C LEU A 224 41.92 -29.68 -2.83
N LYS A 225 41.16 -30.75 -3.08
CA LYS A 225 41.26 -31.57 -4.32
C LYS A 225 39.98 -31.58 -5.15
N ASP A 226 38.85 -31.30 -4.53
CA ASP A 226 37.55 -31.33 -5.19
C ASP A 226 37.37 -30.09 -6.07
N LYS A 227 36.47 -30.22 -7.03
CA LYS A 227 36.16 -29.15 -7.98
C LYS A 227 35.59 -27.91 -7.28
N ASP A 228 34.74 -28.13 -6.27
CA ASP A 228 34.05 -27.08 -5.54
C ASP A 228 33.82 -27.42 -4.08
N TYR A 229 33.76 -26.36 -3.27
CA TYR A 229 33.51 -26.41 -1.84
C TYR A 229 32.39 -25.45 -1.48
N ALA A 230 31.55 -25.83 -0.54
CA ALA A 230 30.49 -24.98 -0.01
C ALA A 230 30.74 -24.63 1.45
N SER A 231 30.44 -23.40 1.84
CA SER A 231 30.51 -22.98 3.23
C SER A 231 29.40 -23.59 4.08
N GLU A 232 29.51 -23.40 5.39
CA GLU A 232 28.37 -23.46 6.30
C GLU A 232 27.26 -22.52 5.84
N GLN A 233 26.02 -22.89 6.18
CA GLN A 233 24.85 -22.08 5.86
C GLN A 233 24.79 -20.86 6.78
N PHE A 234 24.44 -19.71 6.21
CA PHE A 234 24.09 -18.51 6.97
C PHE A 234 22.75 -17.93 6.52
N THR A 235 22.17 -17.04 7.33
CA THR A 235 20.83 -16.49 7.09
C THR A 235 20.82 -14.99 7.26
N VAL A 236 20.22 -14.29 6.29
CA VAL A 236 20.05 -12.83 6.29
C VAL A 236 18.60 -12.54 5.91
N GLU A 237 17.87 -11.84 6.78
CA GLU A 237 16.44 -11.54 6.62
C GLU A 237 15.57 -12.78 6.30
N GLY A 238 15.85 -13.91 6.98
CA GLY A 238 15.15 -15.18 6.76
C GLY A 238 15.63 -15.98 5.54
N GLN A 239 16.31 -15.34 4.58
CA GLN A 239 16.86 -16.04 3.42
C GLN A 239 18.15 -16.77 3.76
N ARG A 240 18.21 -18.06 3.37
CA ARG A 240 19.36 -18.95 3.60
C ARG A 240 20.34 -18.92 2.42
N TRP A 241 21.62 -18.85 2.74
CA TRP A 241 22.71 -18.67 1.80
C TRP A 241 23.89 -19.60 2.08
N LYS A 242 24.66 -19.91 1.05
CA LYS A 242 26.00 -20.53 1.15
C LYS A 242 26.95 -19.85 0.18
N LEU A 243 28.23 -19.79 0.55
CA LEU A 243 29.30 -19.49 -0.39
C LEU A 243 29.71 -20.75 -1.12
N LYS A 244 30.01 -20.62 -2.41
CA LYS A 244 30.53 -21.69 -3.25
C LYS A 244 31.86 -21.27 -3.86
N LEU A 245 32.89 -22.02 -3.54
CA LEU A 245 34.27 -21.77 -3.93
C LEU A 245 34.70 -22.80 -4.96
N TYR A 246 35.36 -22.33 -6.02
CA TYR A 246 36.10 -23.16 -6.96
C TYR A 246 37.58 -22.80 -6.84
N PRO A 247 38.39 -23.57 -6.06
CA PRO A 247 39.77 -23.22 -5.78
C PRO A 247 40.63 -23.09 -7.04
N ASN A 248 40.38 -23.94 -8.05
CA ASN A 248 41.05 -23.90 -9.35
C ASN A 248 40.21 -23.21 -10.44
N GLY A 249 39.21 -22.42 -10.04
CA GLY A 249 38.39 -21.65 -10.96
C GLY A 249 37.28 -22.41 -11.68
N LEU A 250 36.40 -21.66 -12.33
CA LEU A 250 35.26 -22.13 -13.09
C LEU A 250 35.13 -21.35 -14.40
N GLY A 251 34.73 -22.04 -15.47
CA GLY A 251 34.43 -21.43 -16.76
C GLY A 251 35.63 -20.66 -17.31
N THR A 252 35.45 -19.36 -17.55
CA THR A 252 36.51 -18.52 -18.11
C THR A 252 37.70 -18.29 -17.17
N GLY A 253 37.54 -18.57 -15.87
CA GLY A 253 38.61 -18.46 -14.87
C GLY A 253 39.30 -19.77 -14.52
N ALA A 254 38.90 -20.89 -15.13
CA ALA A 254 39.48 -22.21 -14.87
C ALA A 254 41.01 -22.18 -15.00
N ASP A 255 41.67 -22.76 -14.00
CA ASP A 255 43.13 -22.89 -13.81
C ASP A 255 43.93 -21.56 -13.76
N ILE A 256 43.24 -20.41 -13.79
CA ILE A 256 43.86 -19.08 -13.85
C ILE A 256 43.52 -18.27 -12.60
N CYS A 257 42.26 -18.30 -12.18
CA CYS A 257 41.74 -17.55 -11.04
C CYS A 257 40.89 -18.47 -10.18
N LEU A 258 40.86 -18.25 -8.86
CA LEU A 258 39.79 -18.84 -8.06
C LEU A 258 38.46 -18.16 -8.40
N SER A 259 37.37 -18.92 -8.31
CA SER A 259 36.01 -18.39 -8.52
C SER A 259 35.20 -18.48 -7.24
N LEU A 260 34.36 -17.48 -7.02
CA LEU A 260 33.53 -17.37 -5.83
C LEU A 260 32.10 -16.98 -6.19
N PHE A 261 31.15 -17.70 -5.62
CA PHE A 261 29.72 -17.52 -5.85
C PHE A 261 28.94 -17.53 -4.53
N LEU A 262 27.80 -16.85 -4.54
CA LEU A 262 26.80 -16.88 -3.50
C LEU A 262 25.66 -17.73 -4.04
N MET A 263 25.22 -18.70 -3.25
CA MET A 263 24.14 -19.61 -3.59
C MET A 263 22.95 -19.36 -2.66
N SER A 264 21.77 -19.17 -3.24
CA SER A 264 20.51 -19.15 -2.49
C SER A 264 20.04 -20.57 -2.28
N LEU A 265 19.68 -20.95 -1.05
CA LEU A 265 19.16 -22.30 -0.75
C LEU A 265 17.62 -22.39 -0.74
N GLY A 266 16.95 -21.33 -1.16
CA GLY A 266 15.51 -21.20 -1.02
C GLY A 266 15.07 -21.02 0.44
N ASP A 267 13.83 -20.55 0.59
CA ASP A 267 13.22 -20.34 1.90
C ASP A 267 12.75 -21.67 2.50
N SER A 268 12.94 -21.85 3.81
CA SER A 268 12.43 -23.02 4.53
C SER A 268 10.97 -22.82 4.98
N GLU A 269 10.48 -21.57 5.01
CA GLU A 269 9.19 -21.22 5.64
C GLU A 269 8.17 -20.55 4.70
N ILE A 270 8.52 -20.23 3.45
CA ILE A 270 7.60 -19.53 2.51
C ILE A 270 7.09 -20.44 1.39
N ILE A 271 5.78 -20.70 1.43
CA ILE A 271 4.96 -21.48 0.49
C ILE A 271 4.75 -20.72 -0.84
N SER A 272 5.81 -20.38 -1.56
CA SER A 272 5.67 -19.74 -2.87
C SER A 272 6.78 -20.20 -3.83
N PRO A 273 6.58 -21.33 -4.53
CA PRO A 273 7.39 -21.65 -5.68
C PRO A 273 7.31 -20.46 -6.66
N ASN A 274 8.47 -20.01 -7.16
CA ASN A 274 8.68 -18.89 -8.11
C ASN A 274 8.99 -17.49 -7.53
N ARG A 275 9.26 -17.33 -6.22
CA ARG A 275 9.71 -16.02 -5.70
C ARG A 275 11.20 -15.78 -5.99
N LYS A 276 11.48 -14.67 -6.69
CA LYS A 276 12.85 -14.19 -6.94
C LYS A 276 13.34 -13.33 -5.77
N VAL A 277 14.57 -13.54 -5.32
CA VAL A 277 15.23 -12.71 -4.31
C VAL A 277 16.33 -11.89 -4.96
N TYR A 278 16.26 -10.57 -4.84
CA TYR A 278 17.39 -9.69 -5.16
C TYR A 278 18.36 -9.65 -3.99
N ALA A 279 19.66 -9.74 -4.30
CA ALA A 279 20.70 -9.38 -3.36
C ALA A 279 21.83 -8.60 -4.03
N LYS A 280 22.32 -7.57 -3.34
CA LYS A 280 23.59 -6.89 -3.60
C LYS A 280 24.55 -7.28 -2.49
N TYR A 281 25.69 -7.84 -2.85
CA TYR A 281 26.64 -8.37 -1.89
C TYR A 281 28.07 -8.10 -2.33
N ASN A 282 28.94 -7.91 -1.34
CA ASN A 282 30.37 -7.74 -1.51
C ASN A 282 31.09 -9.00 -1.03
N PHE A 283 31.81 -9.64 -1.93
CA PHE A 283 32.78 -10.67 -1.59
C PHE A 283 34.12 -10.06 -1.28
N ARG A 284 34.80 -10.59 -0.26
CA ARG A 284 36.16 -10.18 0.07
C ARG A 284 37.05 -11.38 0.34
N ILE A 285 38.26 -11.36 -0.19
CA ILE A 285 39.37 -12.17 0.32
C ILE A 285 40.21 -11.27 1.22
N ARG A 286 40.35 -11.71 2.48
CA ARG A 286 41.09 -10.93 3.48
C ARG A 286 42.58 -11.05 3.23
N ASN A 287 43.22 -9.91 3.04
CA ASN A 287 44.66 -9.77 3.26
C ASN A 287 44.96 -9.84 4.77
N GLN A 288 45.83 -10.76 5.15
CA GLN A 288 46.14 -11.11 6.54
C GLN A 288 47.41 -10.42 7.06
N ILE A 289 48.18 -9.76 6.18
CA ILE A 289 49.42 -9.06 6.53
C ILE A 289 49.13 -7.57 6.75
N ASN A 290 48.27 -7.00 5.91
CA ASN A 290 47.85 -5.61 5.99
C ASN A 290 46.37 -5.47 5.60
N SER A 291 45.84 -4.25 5.62
CA SER A 291 44.41 -3.99 5.35
C SER A 291 44.05 -3.88 3.86
N ASN A 292 44.93 -4.28 2.93
CA ASN A 292 44.68 -4.25 1.49
C ASN A 292 43.91 -5.49 1.02
N HIS A 293 42.65 -5.61 1.45
CA HIS A 293 41.77 -6.72 1.08
C HIS A 293 41.37 -6.66 -0.40
N TYR A 294 40.96 -7.81 -0.95
CA TYR A 294 40.45 -7.89 -2.32
C TYR A 294 38.93 -8.03 -2.32
N ASP A 295 38.23 -6.99 -2.78
CA ASP A 295 36.77 -6.88 -2.74
C ASP A 295 36.13 -6.92 -4.13
N LYS A 296 34.96 -7.53 -4.26
CA LYS A 296 34.12 -7.43 -5.46
C LYS A 296 32.64 -7.43 -5.10
N ILE A 297 31.95 -6.39 -5.57
CA ILE A 297 30.50 -6.26 -5.45
C ILE A 297 29.82 -6.97 -6.62
N VAL A 298 28.77 -7.72 -6.31
CA VAL A 298 27.91 -8.43 -7.26
C VAL A 298 26.44 -8.14 -6.91
N GLU A 299 25.60 -8.04 -7.94
CA GLU A 299 24.17 -7.82 -7.82
C GLU A 299 23.44 -8.88 -8.65
N SER A 300 22.44 -9.55 -8.08
CA SER A 300 21.76 -10.63 -8.79
C SER A 300 20.33 -10.88 -8.28
N TRP A 301 19.49 -11.38 -9.18
CA TRP A 301 18.17 -11.90 -8.87
C TRP A 301 18.21 -13.43 -8.85
N PHE A 302 18.09 -14.01 -7.66
CA PHE A 302 18.05 -15.45 -7.42
C PHE A 302 16.63 -15.96 -7.67
N SER A 303 16.41 -16.68 -8.76
CA SER A 303 15.08 -17.14 -9.16
C SER A 303 14.74 -18.56 -8.70
N ASP A 304 15.77 -19.39 -8.51
CA ASP A 304 15.62 -20.81 -8.19
C ASP A 304 16.44 -21.17 -6.96
N PRO A 305 15.96 -22.11 -6.13
CA PRO A 305 16.77 -22.71 -5.09
C PRO A 305 18.02 -23.36 -5.68
N ASN A 306 19.13 -23.26 -4.96
CA ASN A 306 20.46 -23.73 -5.34
C ASN A 306 21.08 -23.01 -6.55
N ASN A 307 20.44 -21.97 -7.06
CA ASN A 307 21.05 -21.11 -8.06
C ASN A 307 22.13 -20.23 -7.40
N SER A 308 23.23 -20.03 -8.12
CA SER A 308 24.39 -19.30 -7.61
C SER A 308 24.90 -18.28 -8.60
N TYR A 309 25.18 -17.08 -8.12
CA TYR A 309 25.75 -15.98 -8.89
C TYR A 309 27.03 -15.48 -8.24
N GLY A 310 27.98 -15.01 -9.05
CA GLY A 310 29.32 -14.73 -8.57
C GLY A 310 30.30 -14.39 -9.68
N VAL A 311 31.58 -14.62 -9.42
CA VAL A 311 32.69 -14.12 -10.23
C VAL A 311 33.59 -15.29 -10.63
N ASN A 312 33.59 -15.62 -11.92
CA ASN A 312 34.47 -16.66 -12.50
C ASN A 312 35.96 -16.31 -12.33
N LYS A 313 36.33 -15.04 -12.53
CA LYS A 313 37.72 -14.56 -12.37
C LYS A 313 37.80 -13.66 -11.14
N PHE A 314 37.71 -14.23 -9.94
CA PHE A 314 37.70 -13.44 -8.71
C PHE A 314 39.11 -12.94 -8.37
N LEU A 315 40.01 -13.82 -7.94
CA LEU A 315 41.41 -13.51 -7.62
C LEU A 315 42.32 -14.48 -8.36
N SER A 316 43.41 -13.98 -8.95
CA SER A 316 44.31 -14.83 -9.72
C SER A 316 45.01 -15.84 -8.82
N LEU A 317 45.24 -17.06 -9.31
CA LEU A 317 45.95 -18.09 -8.55
C LEU A 317 47.42 -17.71 -8.32
N ARG A 318 47.98 -16.88 -9.21
CA ARG A 318 49.32 -16.32 -9.05
C ARG A 318 49.37 -15.39 -7.84
N ASP A 319 48.46 -14.43 -7.75
CA ASP A 319 48.42 -13.47 -6.65
C ASP A 319 48.07 -14.19 -5.34
N LEU A 320 47.14 -15.14 -5.36
CA LEU A 320 46.78 -15.94 -4.19
C LEU A 320 47.98 -16.71 -3.60
N LYS A 321 48.86 -17.25 -4.45
CA LYS A 321 50.04 -18.02 -4.03
C LYS A 321 51.26 -17.15 -3.74
N ASP A 322 51.25 -15.88 -4.17
CA ASP A 322 52.31 -14.93 -3.86
C ASP A 322 52.20 -14.50 -2.38
N THR A 323 53.10 -15.04 -1.56
CA THR A 323 53.16 -14.75 -0.12
C THR A 323 53.27 -13.27 0.22
N SER A 324 53.78 -12.42 -0.68
CA SER A 324 53.88 -10.97 -0.45
C SER A 324 52.52 -10.27 -0.49
N THR A 325 51.53 -10.87 -1.15
CA THR A 325 50.17 -10.33 -1.22
C THR A 325 49.40 -10.53 0.08
N GLY A 326 49.75 -11.53 0.89
CA GLY A 326 49.15 -11.78 2.20
C GLY A 326 47.74 -12.37 2.17
N TYR A 327 47.24 -12.86 1.03
CA TYR A 327 45.91 -13.48 0.97
C TYR A 327 45.88 -14.89 1.56
N LEU A 328 46.90 -15.70 1.30
CA LEU A 328 47.07 -17.05 1.84
C LEU A 328 48.27 -17.06 2.81
N VAL A 329 48.00 -17.12 4.12
CA VAL A 329 49.04 -17.09 5.17
C VAL A 329 48.90 -18.34 6.03
N GLY A 330 50.00 -19.08 6.22
CA GLY A 330 49.98 -20.34 6.96
C GLY A 330 49.04 -21.40 6.36
N ASP A 331 48.84 -21.36 5.04
CA ASP A 331 47.85 -22.17 4.30
C ASP A 331 46.38 -21.98 4.75
N VAL A 332 46.08 -20.80 5.31
CA VAL A 332 44.74 -20.40 5.71
C VAL A 332 44.23 -19.29 4.80
N LEU A 333 43.01 -19.43 4.30
CA LEU A 333 42.30 -18.42 3.51
C LEU A 333 41.05 -17.94 4.26
N PHE A 334 40.85 -16.62 4.31
CA PHE A 334 39.62 -16.02 4.84
C PHE A 334 38.82 -15.39 3.71
N ILE A 335 37.60 -15.89 3.52
CA ILE A 335 36.61 -15.37 2.57
C ILE A 335 35.48 -14.73 3.37
N GLU A 336 35.05 -13.56 2.95
CA GLU A 336 33.97 -12.82 3.58
C GLU A 336 32.89 -12.49 2.56
N CYS A 337 31.66 -12.45 3.02
CA CYS A 337 30.52 -12.01 2.23
C CYS A 337 29.67 -11.07 3.07
N LYS A 338 29.51 -9.84 2.57
CA LYS A 338 28.61 -8.85 3.13
C LYS A 338 27.42 -8.66 2.20
N ILE A 339 26.19 -8.86 2.67
CA ILE A 339 24.98 -8.53 1.91
C ILE A 339 24.60 -7.07 2.21
N ASP A 340 24.83 -6.17 1.26
CA ASP A 340 24.51 -4.75 1.46
C ASP A 340 23.02 -4.46 1.25
N VAL A 341 22.36 -5.14 0.31
CA VAL A 341 20.92 -4.98 0.05
C VAL A 341 20.28 -6.35 -0.20
N ILE A 342 19.08 -6.57 0.34
CA ILE A 342 18.27 -7.76 0.06
C ILE A 342 16.80 -7.38 -0.14
N SER A 343 16.12 -8.07 -1.05
CA SER A 343 14.67 -7.93 -1.19
C SER A 343 13.92 -8.90 -0.27
N VAL A 344 12.90 -8.42 0.42
CA VAL A 344 11.97 -9.23 1.22
C VAL A 344 10.55 -8.96 0.76
N VAL A 345 9.79 -10.03 0.49
CA VAL A 345 8.39 -9.91 0.09
C VAL A 345 7.49 -10.34 1.25
N LYS A 346 6.46 -9.55 1.54
CA LYS A 346 5.43 -9.87 2.53
C LYS A 346 4.05 -9.75 1.89
N ASP A 347 3.14 -10.64 2.26
CA ASP A 347 1.76 -10.57 1.79
C ASP A 347 1.05 -9.38 2.45
N LEU A 348 0.28 -8.62 1.66
CA LEU A 348 -0.59 -7.58 2.18
C LEU A 348 -1.84 -8.27 2.75
N SER A 349 -1.85 -8.53 4.05
CA SER A 349 -3.05 -9.00 4.72
C SER A 349 -4.13 -7.91 4.65
N SER A 350 -5.26 -8.23 4.04
CA SER A 350 -6.48 -7.42 4.15
C SER A 350 -7.00 -7.60 5.58
N ASN A 351 -6.83 -6.58 6.43
CA ASN A 351 -7.48 -6.57 7.74
C ASN A 351 -9.01 -6.44 7.60
#